data_AF-A0A928NM14-F1
#
_entry.id   AF-A0A928NM14-F1
#
_cell.length_a   1.000
_cell.length_b   1.000
_cell.length_c   1.000
_cell.angle_alpha   90.00
_cell.angle_beta   90.00
_cell.angle_gamma   90.00
#
_symmetry.space_group_name_H-M   'P 1'
#
loop_
_entity.id
_entity.type
_entity.pdbx_description
1 polymer ?
#
loop_
_entity_poly.entity_id
_entity_poly.type
_entity_poly.pdbx_seq_one_letter_code
_entity_poly.pdbx_strand_id
1 'polypeptide(L)'
;MKRILSLVLIISLLSGIVVFADAGIFDSSDLSESQIKDLYDLGIMTGDENGNLRLDDRITRAEAAKMICVTGNIKPVYDITENIFGDVSASHWAYGYICALKDKGIVQGDELGNFNPQKSITNEEIVKMIVVLLGYRELAEQLGGYPAGYNGAATGLGITNNMKLIPKTDAVRKSVAMMLCNSLDVPIMAKKDEDNDEGNEVYVILNGKNGIPFSSLRGTRGMVWDVSMSTIDKKAQALAYQYPYKEGDEDKAISLYPDITYLTAIEKAPDGREYECPAVYDDRHAYELLSSMTVDNIKISFGEKICDIRCANYNSELLVPYDTFDIFGWDVSFHKETYVSAISDGDTVLEIIPNIVCMRKNKAQGYWVPLKVCARFIDDTLYVPLDAVLREFGLSITEFADNISKTLVVSKK
;
A
#
# COMPACT_ATOMS: atom_id res chain seq x y z
N MET A 1 19.61 45.77 4.14
CA MET A 1 19.57 45.63 2.66
C MET A 1 20.26 44.35 2.14
N LYS A 2 20.12 43.20 2.82
CA LYS A 2 20.61 41.90 2.30
C LYS A 2 19.52 40.83 2.13
N ARG A 3 18.26 41.14 2.48
CA ARG A 3 17.09 40.25 2.27
C ARG A 3 16.18 40.68 1.10
N ILE A 4 16.48 41.81 0.48
CA ILE A 4 15.72 42.34 -0.68
C ILE A 4 16.43 42.02 -2.01
N LEU A 5 17.71 41.62 -1.99
CA LEU A 5 18.45 41.29 -3.23
C LEU A 5 18.28 39.85 -3.73
N SER A 6 17.80 38.89 -2.92
CA SER A 6 17.51 37.52 -3.42
C SER A 6 16.11 37.39 -4.04
N LEU A 7 15.26 38.41 -3.93
CA LEU A 7 13.89 38.42 -4.42
C LEU A 7 13.74 38.97 -5.86
N VAL A 8 14.82 39.47 -6.46
CA VAL A 8 14.78 40.13 -7.78
C VAL A 8 15.32 39.25 -8.92
N LEU A 9 16.00 38.13 -8.63
CA LEU A 9 16.59 37.29 -9.68
C LEU A 9 15.64 36.24 -10.29
N ILE A 10 14.45 36.04 -9.73
CA ILE A 10 13.45 35.08 -10.25
C ILE A 10 12.39 35.78 -11.13
N ILE A 11 12.24 37.10 -11.01
CA ILE A 11 11.16 37.86 -11.70
C ILE A 11 11.56 38.29 -13.12
N SER A 12 12.85 38.30 -13.49
CA SER A 12 13.30 38.80 -14.80
C SER A 12 13.42 37.76 -15.92
N LEU A 13 12.88 36.55 -15.75
CA LEU A 13 12.81 35.52 -16.82
C LEU A 13 11.40 35.35 -17.41
N LEU A 14 10.41 36.13 -16.96
CA LEU A 14 9.04 36.10 -17.46
C LEU A 14 8.71 37.40 -18.22
N SER A 15 9.32 37.56 -19.39
CA SER A 15 8.81 38.51 -20.38
C SER A 15 8.95 37.91 -21.76
N GLY A 16 7.84 37.35 -22.25
CA GLY A 16 7.74 36.79 -23.59
C GLY A 16 6.36 36.25 -23.93
N ILE A 17 5.58 37.11 -24.59
CA ILE A 17 4.46 36.82 -25.50
C ILE A 17 3.12 36.40 -24.87
N VAL A 18 2.15 37.31 -24.95
CA VAL A 18 0.73 36.97 -24.87
C VAL A 18 0.25 36.61 -26.28
N VAL A 19 -0.03 35.33 -26.53
CA VAL A 19 -0.80 34.89 -27.68
C VAL A 19 -2.23 34.67 -27.19
N PHE A 20 -3.20 35.37 -27.79
CA PHE A 20 -4.61 35.05 -27.62
C PHE A 20 -4.86 33.70 -28.31
N ALA A 21 -5.11 32.66 -27.52
CA ALA A 21 -5.47 31.34 -28.03
C ALA A 21 -6.98 31.17 -28.03
N ASP A 22 -7.46 30.70 -29.18
CA ASP A 22 -8.81 30.29 -29.51
C ASP A 22 -9.39 29.31 -28.48
N ALA A 23 -10.70 29.44 -28.24
CA ALA A 23 -11.44 28.63 -27.27
C ALA A 23 -11.78 27.27 -27.90
N GLY A 24 -10.83 26.33 -27.85
CA GLY A 24 -11.11 24.94 -28.19
C GLY A 24 -9.88 24.19 -28.69
N ILE A 25 -9.38 23.29 -27.85
CA ILE A 25 -8.83 21.95 -28.12
C ILE A 25 -8.05 21.56 -26.85
N PHE A 26 -8.62 20.63 -26.08
CA PHE A 26 -7.92 19.95 -24.99
C PHE A 26 -6.97 18.93 -25.63
N ASP A 27 -5.68 19.23 -25.66
CA ASP A 27 -4.66 18.27 -26.09
C ASP A 27 -4.11 17.54 -24.86
N SER A 28 -4.91 16.62 -24.31
CA SER A 28 -4.36 15.51 -23.54
C SER A 28 -3.94 14.45 -24.55
N SER A 29 -2.76 13.85 -24.40
CA SER A 29 -2.40 12.68 -25.21
C SER A 29 -3.51 11.63 -25.13
N ASP A 30 -3.71 10.86 -26.20
CA ASP A 30 -4.67 9.75 -26.14
C ASP A 30 -4.33 8.80 -24.99
N LEU A 31 -5.36 8.22 -24.36
CA LEU A 31 -5.18 7.20 -23.34
C LEU A 31 -4.44 6.01 -23.96
N SER A 32 -3.37 5.55 -23.30
CA SER A 32 -2.67 4.35 -23.71
C SER A 32 -3.56 3.11 -23.57
N GLU A 33 -3.24 2.03 -24.30
CA GLU A 33 -3.98 0.76 -24.20
C GLU A 33 -4.02 0.22 -22.76
N SER A 34 -2.91 0.39 -22.00
CA SER A 34 -2.84 -0.01 -20.59
C SER A 34 -3.81 0.81 -19.72
N GLN A 35 -3.90 2.12 -19.95
CA GLN A 35 -4.83 2.97 -19.20
C GLN A 35 -6.29 2.65 -19.54
N ILE A 36 -6.59 2.34 -20.81
CA ILE A 36 -7.94 1.90 -21.20
C ILE A 36 -8.27 0.58 -20.50
N LYS A 37 -7.35 -0.39 -20.49
CA LYS A 37 -7.51 -1.65 -19.77
C LYS A 37 -7.77 -1.42 -18.28
N ASP A 38 -6.96 -0.59 -17.63
CA ASP A 38 -7.14 -0.25 -16.21
C ASP A 38 -8.53 0.32 -15.93
N LEU A 39 -9.02 1.25 -16.76
CA LEU A 39 -10.35 1.85 -16.57
C LEU A 39 -11.47 0.80 -16.61
N TYR A 40 -11.34 -0.22 -17.46
CA TYR A 40 -12.28 -1.33 -17.57
C TYR A 40 -12.14 -2.35 -16.44
N ASP A 41 -10.93 -2.88 -16.23
CA ASP A 41 -10.68 -3.96 -15.27
C ASP A 41 -10.98 -3.51 -13.83
N LEU A 42 -10.75 -2.23 -13.55
CA LEU A 42 -11.02 -1.61 -12.26
C LEU A 42 -12.48 -1.11 -12.13
N GLY A 43 -13.25 -1.16 -13.21
CA GLY A 43 -14.64 -0.71 -13.27
C GLY A 43 -14.83 0.82 -13.14
N ILE A 44 -13.76 1.59 -13.30
CA ILE A 44 -13.76 3.06 -13.17
C ILE A 44 -14.63 3.67 -14.27
N MET A 45 -14.54 3.14 -15.49
CA MET A 45 -15.43 3.52 -16.58
C MET A 45 -16.06 2.27 -17.20
N THR A 46 -17.29 2.45 -17.65
CA THR A 46 -18.01 1.49 -18.49
C THR A 46 -18.44 2.24 -19.73
N GLY A 47 -18.31 1.59 -20.89
CA GLY A 47 -18.83 2.12 -22.15
C GLY A 47 -20.35 2.14 -22.13
N ASP A 48 -20.94 2.88 -23.07
CA ASP A 48 -22.37 2.78 -23.35
C ASP A 48 -22.75 1.40 -23.94
N GLU A 49 -24.00 1.25 -24.39
CA GLU A 49 -24.52 0.00 -24.97
C GLU A 49 -23.69 -0.52 -26.16
N ASN A 50 -22.89 0.35 -26.80
CA ASN A 50 -22.01 0.01 -27.92
C ASN A 50 -20.54 -0.09 -27.51
N GLY A 51 -20.23 0.01 -26.22
CA GLY A 51 -18.86 0.01 -25.69
C GLY A 51 -18.12 1.33 -25.85
N ASN A 52 -18.78 2.43 -26.23
CA ASN A 52 -18.14 3.73 -26.37
C ASN A 52 -17.98 4.41 -25.00
N LEU A 53 -16.75 4.79 -24.65
CA LEU A 53 -16.43 5.48 -23.39
C LEU A 53 -16.85 6.96 -23.39
N ARG A 54 -17.21 7.52 -24.55
CA ARG A 54 -17.64 8.91 -24.77
C ARG A 54 -16.63 9.92 -24.22
N LEU A 55 -15.35 9.71 -24.51
CA LEU A 55 -14.23 10.41 -23.87
C LEU A 55 -14.27 11.94 -24.03
N ASP A 56 -14.82 12.46 -25.12
CA ASP A 56 -14.85 13.91 -25.37
C ASP A 56 -16.08 14.61 -24.73
N ASP A 57 -16.97 13.86 -24.10
CA ASP A 57 -18.14 14.44 -23.43
C ASP A 57 -17.78 15.10 -22.11
N ARG A 58 -18.52 16.16 -21.78
CA ARG A 58 -18.50 16.75 -20.43
C ARG A 58 -18.98 15.73 -19.40
N ILE A 59 -18.42 15.82 -18.21
CA ILE A 59 -18.76 14.94 -17.10
C ILE A 59 -19.46 15.69 -15.97
N THR A 60 -20.53 15.10 -15.44
CA THR A 60 -21.28 15.67 -14.32
C THR A 60 -20.59 15.41 -12.98
N ARG A 61 -20.89 16.22 -11.97
CA ARG A 61 -20.41 16.02 -10.59
C ARG A 61 -20.82 14.65 -10.02
N ALA A 62 -22.01 14.14 -10.36
CA ALA A 62 -22.47 12.81 -9.94
C ALA A 62 -21.64 11.67 -10.57
N GLU A 63 -21.33 11.75 -11.87
CA GLU A 63 -20.48 10.77 -12.55
C GLU A 63 -19.07 10.79 -12.01
N ALA A 64 -18.50 11.98 -11.81
CA ALA A 64 -17.18 12.13 -11.20
C ALA A 64 -17.12 11.54 -9.78
N ALA A 65 -18.15 11.74 -8.96
CA ALA A 65 -18.23 11.15 -7.62
C ALA A 65 -18.19 9.62 -7.68
N LYS A 66 -18.95 8.99 -8.59
CA LYS A 66 -18.89 7.54 -8.81
C LYS A 66 -17.49 7.10 -9.23
N MET A 67 -16.88 7.75 -10.22
CA MET A 67 -15.55 7.39 -10.70
C MET A 67 -14.50 7.48 -9.59
N ILE A 68 -14.53 8.53 -8.77
CA ILE A 68 -13.62 8.73 -7.63
C ILE A 68 -13.83 7.64 -6.56
N CYS A 69 -15.08 7.30 -6.22
CA CYS A 69 -15.38 6.20 -5.30
C CYS A 69 -14.81 4.88 -5.81
N VAL A 70 -15.04 4.54 -7.08
CA VAL A 70 -14.58 3.28 -7.66
C VAL A 70 -13.05 3.25 -7.72
N THR A 71 -12.39 4.33 -8.16
CA THR A 71 -10.92 4.41 -8.17
C THR A 71 -10.34 4.24 -6.77
N GLY A 72 -10.96 4.87 -5.76
CA GLY A 72 -10.54 4.77 -4.36
C GLY A 72 -10.99 3.50 -3.62
N ASN A 73 -11.67 2.57 -4.29
CA ASN A 73 -12.30 1.40 -3.66
C ASN A 73 -13.22 1.78 -2.48
N ILE A 74 -13.88 2.93 -2.56
CA ILE A 74 -14.80 3.46 -1.54
C ILE A 74 -16.20 2.93 -1.85
N LYS A 75 -16.72 2.10 -0.94
CA LYS A 75 -18.08 1.56 -1.07
C LYS A 75 -19.12 2.67 -0.88
N PRO A 76 -20.20 2.69 -1.68
CA PRO A 76 -21.30 3.62 -1.46
C PRO A 76 -21.97 3.34 -0.11
N VAL A 77 -22.42 4.38 0.57
CA VAL A 77 -23.07 4.30 1.89
C VAL A 77 -24.53 4.73 1.74
N TYR A 78 -25.46 3.91 2.24
CA TYR A 78 -26.90 4.18 2.14
C TYR A 78 -27.60 4.34 3.50
N ASP A 79 -26.95 3.94 4.60
CA ASP A 79 -27.51 3.96 5.96
C ASP A 79 -27.26 5.28 6.67
N ILE A 80 -27.73 6.39 6.10
CA ILE A 80 -27.47 7.73 6.64
C ILE A 80 -28.78 8.34 7.09
N THR A 81 -28.83 8.68 8.38
CA THR A 81 -30.07 9.10 9.07
C THR A 81 -30.51 10.52 8.73
N GLU A 82 -29.68 11.32 8.06
CA GLU A 82 -29.98 12.69 7.66
C GLU A 82 -29.65 12.94 6.20
N ASN A 83 -30.51 13.69 5.49
CA ASN A 83 -30.23 14.09 4.13
C ASN A 83 -29.05 15.07 4.12
N ILE A 84 -28.02 14.70 3.36
CA ILE A 84 -26.70 15.28 3.43
C ILE A 84 -26.57 16.55 2.56
N PHE A 85 -27.35 16.61 1.47
CA PHE A 85 -27.42 17.73 0.53
C PHE A 85 -28.87 17.95 0.10
N GLY A 86 -29.31 19.22 0.03
CA GLY A 86 -30.71 19.56 -0.20
C GLY A 86 -31.28 19.12 -1.55
N ASP A 87 -30.41 18.94 -2.55
CA ASP A 87 -30.75 18.66 -3.95
C ASP A 87 -30.46 17.23 -4.41
N VAL A 88 -30.04 16.34 -3.50
CA VAL A 88 -29.78 14.93 -3.80
C VAL A 88 -30.79 14.05 -3.08
N SER A 89 -31.77 13.53 -3.83
CA SER A 89 -32.71 12.53 -3.30
C SER A 89 -31.98 11.24 -2.89
N ALA A 90 -32.43 10.58 -1.82
CA ALA A 90 -31.96 9.24 -1.42
C ALA A 90 -32.14 8.18 -2.52
N SER A 91 -33.09 8.39 -3.44
CA SER A 91 -33.32 7.53 -4.61
C SER A 91 -32.43 7.85 -5.81
N HIS A 92 -31.62 8.91 -5.75
CA HIS A 92 -30.71 9.27 -6.83
C HIS A 92 -29.61 8.21 -6.94
N TRP A 93 -29.30 7.73 -8.14
CA TRP A 93 -28.33 6.65 -8.36
C TRP A 93 -26.94 6.95 -7.77
N ALA A 94 -26.56 8.24 -7.73
CA ALA A 94 -25.28 8.68 -7.20
C ALA A 94 -25.28 8.92 -5.69
N TYR A 95 -26.43 8.82 -5.01
CA TYR A 95 -26.60 9.20 -3.61
C TYR A 95 -25.54 8.56 -2.72
N GLY A 96 -25.41 7.23 -2.75
CA GLY A 96 -24.47 6.53 -1.86
C GLY A 96 -22.99 6.84 -2.13
N TYR A 97 -22.62 7.15 -3.37
CA TYR A 97 -21.25 7.60 -3.70
C TYR A 97 -20.99 9.00 -3.16
N ILE A 98 -21.92 9.93 -3.39
CA ILE A 98 -21.81 11.31 -2.91
C ILE A 98 -21.69 11.34 -1.39
N CYS A 99 -22.48 10.53 -0.69
CA CYS A 99 -22.43 10.42 0.75
C CYS A 99 -21.07 9.91 1.24
N ALA A 100 -20.59 8.80 0.69
CA ALA A 100 -19.30 8.22 1.07
C ALA A 100 -18.13 9.20 0.85
N LEU A 101 -18.17 10.00 -0.21
CA LEU A 101 -17.16 11.03 -0.44
C LEU A 101 -17.28 12.23 0.51
N LYS A 102 -18.48 12.59 0.95
CA LYS A 102 -18.64 13.67 1.93
C LYS A 102 -18.13 13.24 3.30
N ASP A 103 -18.40 12.01 3.74
CA ASP A 103 -17.92 11.49 5.02
C ASP A 103 -16.39 11.47 5.08
N LYS A 104 -15.73 11.26 3.93
CA LYS A 104 -14.27 11.36 3.78
C LYS A 104 -13.76 12.79 3.53
N GLY A 105 -14.65 13.78 3.47
CA GLY A 105 -14.35 15.18 3.16
C GLY A 105 -13.78 15.41 1.75
N ILE A 106 -13.95 14.47 0.82
CA ILE A 106 -13.47 14.59 -0.56
C ILE A 106 -14.35 15.56 -1.34
N VAL A 107 -15.66 15.58 -1.06
CA VAL A 107 -16.61 16.50 -1.68
C VAL A 107 -17.25 17.42 -0.65
N GLN A 108 -17.65 18.59 -1.13
CA GLN A 108 -18.43 19.58 -0.39
C GLN A 108 -19.54 20.12 -1.29
N GLY A 109 -20.63 20.57 -0.66
CA GLY A 109 -21.71 21.29 -1.32
C GLY A 109 -21.33 22.75 -1.55
N ASP A 110 -22.19 23.46 -2.27
CA ASP A 110 -22.10 24.91 -2.40
C ASP A 110 -22.50 25.64 -1.11
N GLU A 111 -22.46 26.98 -1.14
CA GLU A 111 -22.84 27.84 -0.01
C GLU A 111 -24.30 27.67 0.43
N LEU A 112 -25.15 27.07 -0.41
CA LEU A 112 -26.56 26.79 -0.14
C LEU A 112 -26.79 25.36 0.38
N GLY A 113 -25.72 24.57 0.54
CA GLY A 113 -25.80 23.19 0.98
C GLY A 113 -26.24 22.20 -0.10
N ASN A 114 -26.11 22.57 -1.39
CA ASN A 114 -26.45 21.70 -2.52
C ASN A 114 -25.19 21.06 -3.12
N PHE A 115 -25.30 19.81 -3.56
CA PHE A 115 -24.21 19.12 -4.24
C PHE A 115 -24.13 19.47 -5.73
N ASN A 116 -25.24 19.84 -6.37
CA ASN A 116 -25.40 20.09 -7.80
C ASN A 116 -25.01 18.88 -8.69
N PRO A 117 -25.68 17.72 -8.55
CA PRO A 117 -25.24 16.46 -9.16
C PRO A 117 -25.17 16.48 -10.69
N GLN A 118 -26.02 17.29 -11.35
CA GLN A 118 -26.11 17.38 -12.82
C GLN A 118 -25.23 18.47 -13.43
N LYS A 119 -24.58 19.29 -12.60
CA LYS A 119 -23.68 20.35 -13.08
C LYS A 119 -22.40 19.70 -13.62
N SER A 120 -21.87 20.23 -14.74
CA SER A 120 -20.51 19.90 -15.19
C SER A 120 -19.52 20.16 -14.07
N ILE A 121 -18.61 19.21 -13.84
CA ILE A 121 -17.49 19.40 -12.92
C ILE A 121 -16.30 20.03 -13.65
N THR A 122 -15.52 20.86 -12.96
CA THR A 122 -14.32 21.48 -13.52
C THR A 122 -13.07 20.62 -13.30
N ASN A 123 -12.04 20.83 -14.11
CA ASN A 123 -10.76 20.13 -13.93
C ASN A 123 -10.13 20.39 -12.54
N GLU A 124 -10.27 21.61 -12.00
CA GLU A 124 -9.75 21.97 -10.67
C GLU A 124 -10.47 21.24 -9.53
N GLU A 125 -11.79 21.04 -9.66
CA GLU A 125 -12.56 20.25 -8.69
C GLU A 125 -12.13 18.78 -8.72
N ILE A 126 -11.89 18.21 -9.90
CA ILE A 126 -11.38 16.83 -10.03
C ILE A 126 -9.99 16.70 -9.41
N VAL A 127 -9.09 17.64 -9.71
CA VAL A 127 -7.75 17.68 -9.12
C VAL A 127 -7.84 17.68 -7.60
N LYS A 128 -8.69 18.56 -7.02
CA LYS A 128 -8.94 18.59 -5.58
C LYS A 128 -9.41 17.22 -5.07
N MET A 129 -10.41 16.61 -5.71
CA MET A 129 -10.96 15.33 -5.28
C MET A 129 -9.89 14.23 -5.27
N ILE A 130 -9.03 14.14 -6.29
CA ILE A 130 -7.98 13.12 -6.38
C ILE A 130 -6.88 13.37 -5.33
N VAL A 131 -6.44 14.61 -5.17
CA VAL A 131 -5.42 14.97 -4.16
C VAL A 131 -5.90 14.64 -2.74
N VAL A 132 -7.16 14.93 -2.42
CA VAL A 132 -7.76 14.57 -1.13
C VAL A 132 -7.95 13.05 -1.01
N LEU A 133 -8.37 12.36 -2.09
CA LEU A 133 -8.49 10.90 -2.11
C LEU A 133 -7.16 10.21 -1.76
N LEU A 134 -6.04 10.74 -2.26
CA LEU A 134 -4.68 10.26 -1.97
C LEU A 134 -4.14 10.71 -0.60
N GLY A 135 -4.89 11.50 0.16
CA GLY A 135 -4.52 11.97 1.51
C GLY A 135 -3.64 13.23 1.56
N TYR A 136 -3.39 13.88 0.43
CA TYR A 136 -2.50 15.04 0.33
C TYR A 136 -3.17 16.40 0.62
N ARG A 137 -4.29 16.42 1.35
CA ARG A 137 -4.99 17.67 1.67
C ARG A 137 -4.06 18.66 2.39
N GLU A 138 -3.42 18.25 3.47
CA GLU A 138 -2.60 19.14 4.29
C GLU A 138 -1.41 19.71 3.51
N LEU A 139 -0.78 18.90 2.64
CA LEU A 139 0.27 19.39 1.75
C LEU A 139 -0.27 20.45 0.79
N ALA A 140 -1.44 20.21 0.18
CA ALA A 140 -2.05 21.16 -0.74
C ALA A 140 -2.42 22.48 -0.05
N GLU A 141 -2.93 22.45 1.19
CA GLU A 141 -3.21 23.66 1.96
C GLU A 141 -1.92 24.45 2.25
N GLN A 142 -0.83 23.78 2.63
CA GLN A 142 0.48 24.42 2.83
C GLN A 142 1.06 25.05 1.56
N LEU A 143 0.74 24.49 0.39
CA LEU A 143 1.15 25.03 -0.92
C LEU A 143 0.28 26.19 -1.42
N GLY A 144 -0.62 26.72 -0.57
CA GLY A 144 -1.45 27.89 -0.89
C GLY A 144 -2.93 27.58 -1.11
N GLY A 145 -3.40 26.40 -0.71
CA GLY A 145 -4.81 26.04 -0.67
C GLY A 145 -5.50 26.00 -2.02
N TYR A 146 -6.83 25.99 -2.01
CA TYR A 146 -7.60 25.85 -3.25
C TYR A 146 -7.63 27.15 -4.08
N PRO A 147 -7.40 27.08 -5.42
CA PRO A 147 -7.01 25.90 -6.19
C PRO A 147 -5.49 25.73 -6.35
N ALA A 148 -4.70 26.76 -6.06
CA ALA A 148 -3.28 26.84 -6.43
C ALA A 148 -2.43 25.72 -5.81
N GLY A 149 -2.55 25.49 -4.50
CA GLY A 149 -1.81 24.45 -3.78
C GLY A 149 -2.21 23.04 -4.18
N TYR A 150 -3.50 22.81 -4.48
CA TYR A 150 -3.97 21.52 -5.00
C TYR A 150 -3.43 21.24 -6.42
N ASN A 151 -3.42 22.24 -7.28
CA ASN A 151 -2.81 22.12 -8.62
C ASN A 151 -1.29 21.90 -8.52
N GLY A 152 -0.63 22.58 -7.59
CA GLY A 152 0.80 22.38 -7.30
C GLY A 152 1.10 20.97 -6.81
N ALA A 153 0.33 20.46 -5.84
CA ALA A 153 0.45 19.10 -5.35
C ALA A 153 0.21 18.08 -6.48
N ALA A 154 -0.85 18.25 -7.26
CA ALA A 154 -1.17 17.34 -8.36
C ALA A 154 -0.11 17.30 -9.46
N THR A 155 0.50 18.45 -9.76
CA THR A 155 1.64 18.52 -10.69
C THR A 155 2.85 17.78 -10.11
N GLY A 156 3.19 18.01 -8.85
CA GLY A 156 4.32 17.36 -8.17
C GLY A 156 4.16 15.84 -8.02
N LEU A 157 2.91 15.37 -7.89
CA LEU A 157 2.56 13.95 -7.82
C LEU A 157 2.40 13.30 -9.20
N GLY A 158 2.47 14.07 -10.29
CA GLY A 158 2.30 13.56 -11.65
C GLY A 158 0.86 13.23 -12.06
N ILE A 159 -0.14 13.64 -11.27
CA ILE A 159 -1.58 13.41 -11.55
C ILE A 159 -1.97 14.04 -12.88
N THR A 160 -1.38 15.20 -13.21
CA THR A 160 -1.67 15.96 -14.41
C THR A 160 -0.65 15.73 -15.54
N ASN A 161 0.14 14.66 -15.47
CA ASN A 161 1.10 14.31 -16.52
C ASN A 161 0.38 14.05 -17.86
N ASN A 162 1.02 14.49 -18.95
CA ASN A 162 0.50 14.40 -20.32
C ASN A 162 -0.82 15.16 -20.55
N MET A 163 -1.08 16.19 -19.75
CA MET A 163 -2.28 17.01 -19.85
C MET A 163 -1.94 18.50 -19.91
N LYS A 164 -2.65 19.20 -20.79
CA LYS A 164 -2.72 20.67 -20.75
C LYS A 164 -4.02 21.09 -20.09
N LEU A 165 -4.02 21.20 -18.76
CA LEU A 165 -5.19 21.66 -18.02
C LEU A 165 -5.40 23.16 -18.24
N ILE A 166 -6.62 23.53 -18.62
CA ILE A 166 -7.04 24.94 -18.71
C ILE A 166 -7.79 25.27 -17.40
N PRO A 167 -7.30 26.25 -16.62
CA PRO A 167 -7.96 26.65 -15.36
C PRO A 167 -9.43 27.00 -15.56
N LYS A 168 -10.26 26.70 -14.56
CA LYS A 168 -11.71 27.02 -14.52
C LYS A 168 -12.54 26.52 -15.72
N THR A 169 -12.11 25.45 -16.39
CA THR A 169 -12.87 24.83 -17.48
C THR A 169 -13.56 23.55 -17.03
N ASP A 170 -14.73 23.31 -17.62
CA ASP A 170 -15.45 22.04 -17.51
C ASP A 170 -14.52 20.88 -17.92
N ALA A 171 -14.49 19.84 -17.10
CA ALA A 171 -13.77 18.62 -17.39
C ALA A 171 -14.53 17.78 -18.43
N VAL A 172 -13.76 17.07 -19.24
CA VAL A 172 -14.26 16.02 -20.15
C VAL A 172 -13.89 14.66 -19.60
N ARG A 173 -14.62 13.62 -20.01
CA ARG A 173 -14.40 12.25 -19.50
C ARG A 173 -12.96 11.78 -19.73
N LYS A 174 -12.32 12.17 -20.84
CA LYS A 174 -10.91 11.89 -21.16
C LYS A 174 -9.95 12.47 -20.12
N SER A 175 -10.14 13.72 -19.72
CA SER A 175 -9.24 14.38 -18.78
C SER A 175 -9.36 13.76 -17.38
N VAL A 176 -10.60 13.45 -16.96
CA VAL A 176 -10.84 12.74 -15.70
C VAL A 176 -10.24 11.34 -15.72
N ALA A 177 -10.45 10.59 -16.79
CA ALA A 177 -9.88 9.25 -16.96
C ALA A 177 -8.35 9.26 -16.88
N MET A 178 -7.69 10.19 -17.57
CA MET A 178 -6.23 10.36 -17.53
C MET A 178 -5.74 10.66 -16.11
N MET A 179 -6.36 11.62 -15.41
CA MET A 179 -5.97 11.96 -14.03
C MET A 179 -6.17 10.80 -13.06
N LEU A 180 -7.26 10.04 -13.20
CA LEU A 180 -7.50 8.86 -12.37
C LEU A 180 -6.46 7.77 -12.65
N CYS A 181 -6.15 7.48 -13.92
CA CYS A 181 -5.11 6.52 -14.27
C CYS A 181 -3.74 6.95 -13.75
N ASN A 182 -3.36 8.22 -13.92
CA ASN A 182 -2.11 8.76 -13.38
C ASN A 182 -2.05 8.65 -11.84
N SER A 183 -3.20 8.73 -11.17
CA SER A 183 -3.28 8.61 -9.70
C SER A 183 -3.20 7.17 -9.17
N LEU A 184 -3.38 6.16 -10.02
CA LEU A 184 -3.46 4.75 -9.58
C LEU A 184 -2.21 4.29 -8.84
N ASP A 185 -1.04 4.77 -9.28
CA ASP A 185 0.27 4.37 -8.75
C ASP A 185 0.95 5.48 -7.94
N VAL A 186 0.22 6.55 -7.61
CA VAL A 186 0.72 7.60 -6.72
C VAL A 186 0.75 7.05 -5.28
N PRO A 187 1.89 7.19 -4.57
CA PRO A 187 1.99 6.87 -3.15
C PRO A 187 0.89 7.56 -2.34
N ILE A 188 0.23 6.87 -1.42
CA ILE A 188 -0.78 7.46 -0.54
C ILE A 188 -0.10 8.20 0.62
N MET A 189 -0.63 9.35 1.01
CA MET A 189 -0.25 10.07 2.23
C MET A 189 -1.24 9.71 3.35
N ALA A 190 -0.73 9.19 4.45
CA ALA A 190 -1.53 8.78 5.61
C ALA A 190 -1.14 9.63 6.83
N LYS A 191 -2.12 9.96 7.67
CA LYS A 191 -1.85 10.51 9.00
C LYS A 191 -1.31 9.39 9.89
N LYS A 192 -0.28 9.68 10.68
CA LYS A 192 0.29 8.76 11.67
C LYS A 192 -0.56 8.83 12.94
N ASP A 193 -1.13 7.71 13.36
CA ASP A 193 -1.81 7.57 14.65
C ASP A 193 -0.76 7.38 15.75
N GLU A 194 -0.11 8.47 16.15
CA GLU A 194 0.72 8.50 17.36
C GLU A 194 0.14 9.54 18.32
N ASP A 195 0.05 9.16 19.60
CA ASP A 195 -0.13 10.09 20.72
C ASP A 195 1.12 10.97 20.81
N ASN A 196 1.20 11.99 19.97
CA ASN A 196 2.20 13.04 20.12
C ASN A 196 1.77 13.94 21.28
N ASP A 197 2.56 13.92 22.36
CA ASP A 197 2.43 14.81 23.54
C ASP A 197 2.40 16.31 23.19
N GLU A 198 2.74 16.68 21.94
CA GLU A 198 2.76 18.05 21.43
C GLU A 198 1.55 18.45 20.56
N GLY A 199 0.61 17.53 20.28
CA GLY A 199 -0.61 17.83 19.50
C GLY A 199 -0.39 18.11 18.01
N ASN A 200 0.82 17.87 17.49
CA ASN A 200 1.14 18.05 16.08
C ASN A 200 0.72 16.82 15.26
N GLU A 201 -0.05 17.04 14.18
CA GLU A 201 -0.38 15.99 13.22
C GLU A 201 0.84 15.64 12.37
N VAL A 202 1.24 14.36 12.38
CA VAL A 202 2.33 13.85 11.56
C VAL A 202 1.75 13.03 10.42
N TYR A 203 2.31 13.19 9.22
CA TYR A 203 1.89 12.47 8.03
C TYR A 203 3.07 11.70 7.41
N VAL A 204 2.77 10.56 6.80
CA VAL A 204 3.73 9.68 6.14
C VAL A 204 3.31 9.40 4.71
N ILE A 205 4.26 9.39 3.76
CA ILE A 205 4.00 9.08 2.36
C ILE A 205 4.42 7.63 2.09
N LEU A 206 3.47 6.79 1.74
CA LEU A 206 3.61 5.35 1.51
C LEU A 206 4.28 5.04 0.16
N ASN A 207 5.56 5.39 0.01
CA ASN A 207 6.29 5.37 -1.27
C ASN A 207 7.30 4.22 -1.43
N GLY A 208 7.36 3.27 -0.51
CA GLY A 208 8.32 2.15 -0.59
C GLY A 208 9.76 2.55 -0.24
N LYS A 209 10.03 3.79 0.20
CA LYS A 209 11.38 4.29 0.48
C LYS A 209 11.60 4.45 1.98
N ASN A 210 12.86 4.36 2.40
CA ASN A 210 13.29 4.59 3.78
C ASN A 210 12.47 3.78 4.80
N GLY A 211 12.05 2.57 4.44
CA GLY A 211 11.26 1.69 5.29
C GLY A 211 9.77 1.97 5.39
N ILE A 212 9.27 2.93 4.62
CA ILE A 212 7.85 3.16 4.50
C ILE A 212 7.30 2.21 3.43
N PRO A 213 6.26 1.40 3.71
CA PRO A 213 5.68 0.51 2.70
C PRO A 213 5.13 1.30 1.52
N PHE A 214 5.14 0.71 0.32
CA PHE A 214 4.47 1.30 -0.83
C PHE A 214 2.97 1.03 -0.74
N SER A 215 2.15 2.05 -0.95
CA SER A 215 0.70 1.90 -1.07
C SER A 215 0.16 2.93 -2.05
N SER A 216 -0.73 2.49 -2.92
CA SER A 216 -1.34 3.31 -3.99
C SER A 216 -2.81 2.93 -4.18
N LEU A 217 -3.57 3.66 -4.99
CA LEU A 217 -4.97 3.32 -5.29
C LEU A 217 -5.10 1.98 -6.04
N ARG A 218 -4.06 1.58 -6.78
CA ARG A 218 -3.96 0.26 -7.42
C ARG A 218 -3.73 -0.84 -6.38
N GLY A 219 -2.81 -0.63 -5.43
CA GLY A 219 -2.47 -1.59 -4.38
C GLY A 219 -3.49 -1.69 -3.23
N THR A 220 -4.22 -0.62 -2.93
CA THR A 220 -5.23 -0.58 -1.85
C THR A 220 -6.53 -1.32 -2.18
N ARG A 221 -6.67 -1.90 -3.37
CA ARG A 221 -7.78 -2.79 -3.75
C ARG A 221 -7.79 -4.15 -3.02
N GLY A 222 -6.84 -4.38 -2.10
CA GLY A 222 -6.85 -5.52 -1.18
C GLY A 222 -5.77 -5.50 -0.11
N MET A 223 -5.04 -4.39 0.08
CA MET A 223 -3.89 -4.33 0.99
C MET A 223 -3.95 -3.04 1.80
N VAL A 224 -4.56 -3.12 2.98
CA VAL A 224 -4.26 -2.20 4.08
C VAL A 224 -3.18 -2.90 4.90
N TRP A 225 -1.94 -2.46 4.75
CA TRP A 225 -0.84 -2.90 5.61
C TRP A 225 -1.00 -2.25 6.98
N ASP A 226 -1.94 -2.76 7.76
CA ASP A 226 -2.00 -2.45 9.19
C ASP A 226 -1.01 -3.39 9.90
N VAL A 227 0.18 -2.85 10.10
CA VAL A 227 1.29 -3.44 10.87
C VAL A 227 1.30 -2.93 12.31
N SER A 228 0.21 -2.31 12.78
CA SER A 228 0.09 -1.93 14.19
C SER A 228 0.15 -3.18 15.07
N MET A 229 0.68 -3.03 16.28
CA MET A 229 0.71 -4.10 17.28
C MET A 229 -0.68 -4.70 17.46
N SER A 230 -1.71 -3.84 17.51
CA SER A 230 -3.11 -4.27 17.66
C SER A 230 -3.61 -5.19 16.54
N THR A 231 -3.09 -5.04 15.32
CA THR A 231 -3.49 -5.86 14.17
C THR A 231 -2.61 -7.10 14.04
N ILE A 232 -1.33 -7.00 14.39
CA ILE A 232 -0.44 -8.15 14.55
C ILE A 232 -1.01 -9.09 15.62
N ASP A 233 -1.39 -8.58 16.79
CA ASP A 233 -1.99 -9.34 17.89
C ASP A 233 -3.30 -10.02 17.46
N LYS A 234 -4.22 -9.30 16.80
CA LYS A 234 -5.46 -9.89 16.29
C LYS A 234 -5.22 -11.01 15.28
N LYS A 235 -4.22 -10.86 14.41
CA LYS A 235 -3.88 -11.89 13.41
C LYS A 235 -3.17 -13.08 14.07
N ALA A 236 -2.29 -12.83 15.03
CA ALA A 236 -1.66 -13.86 15.85
C ALA A 236 -2.72 -14.67 16.61
N GLN A 237 -3.69 -14.01 17.24
CA GLN A 237 -4.84 -14.66 17.88
C GLN A 237 -5.69 -15.48 16.89
N ALA A 238 -5.97 -14.95 15.70
CA ALA A 238 -6.73 -15.66 14.68
C ALA A 238 -6.00 -16.91 14.16
N LEU A 239 -4.66 -16.87 14.06
CA LEU A 239 -3.86 -18.05 13.73
C LEU A 239 -3.81 -19.04 14.91
N ALA A 240 -3.56 -18.55 16.12
CA ALA A 240 -3.51 -19.36 17.33
C ALA A 240 -4.82 -20.14 17.56
N TYR A 241 -5.97 -19.57 17.19
CA TYR A 241 -7.27 -20.23 17.26
C TYR A 241 -7.33 -21.56 16.48
N GLN A 242 -6.47 -21.74 15.48
CA GLN A 242 -6.36 -22.99 14.72
C GLN A 242 -5.68 -24.12 15.52
N TYR A 243 -5.05 -23.80 16.66
CA TYR A 243 -4.13 -24.67 17.39
C TYR A 243 -4.37 -24.66 18.92
N PRO A 244 -5.07 -25.67 19.48
CA PRO A 244 -5.38 -25.72 20.91
C PRO A 244 -4.14 -25.96 21.79
N TYR A 245 -4.11 -25.33 22.98
CA TYR A 245 -3.06 -25.51 23.99
C TYR A 245 -2.89 -26.97 24.44
N LYS A 246 -1.66 -27.37 24.76
CA LYS A 246 -1.32 -28.68 25.34
C LYS A 246 -0.48 -28.51 26.62
N GLU A 247 -0.86 -29.23 27.66
CA GLU A 247 -0.20 -29.21 28.96
C GLU A 247 1.27 -29.65 28.85
N GLY A 248 2.20 -28.81 29.34
CA GLY A 248 3.66 -29.01 29.25
C GLY A 248 4.41 -27.86 28.57
N ASP A 249 3.69 -26.92 27.96
CA ASP A 249 4.24 -25.67 27.44
C ASP A 249 4.28 -24.60 28.54
N GLU A 250 5.49 -24.14 28.87
CA GLU A 250 5.75 -23.05 29.81
C GLU A 250 5.85 -21.70 29.08
N ASP A 251 5.40 -20.62 29.72
CA ASP A 251 5.63 -19.24 29.26
C ASP A 251 7.15 -18.99 29.13
N LYS A 252 7.61 -18.59 27.95
CA LYS A 252 9.02 -18.31 27.67
C LYS A 252 9.18 -16.89 27.16
N ALA A 253 9.68 -16.03 28.03
CA ALA A 253 10.26 -14.76 27.63
C ALA A 253 11.74 -14.97 27.27
N ILE A 254 12.12 -14.65 26.04
CA ILE A 254 13.51 -14.78 25.57
C ILE A 254 13.95 -13.43 24.99
N SER A 255 15.04 -12.85 25.47
CA SER A 255 15.67 -11.70 24.82
C SER A 255 16.69 -12.21 23.79
N LEU A 256 16.44 -11.99 22.50
CA LEU A 256 17.35 -12.48 21.45
C LEU A 256 18.46 -11.48 21.09
N TYR A 257 18.25 -10.18 21.36
CA TYR A 257 19.18 -9.08 21.07
C TYR A 257 19.00 -7.92 22.06
N PRO A 258 19.93 -6.94 22.12
CA PRO A 258 19.61 -5.63 22.71
C PRO A 258 18.35 -5.09 22.01
N ASP A 259 17.36 -4.65 22.78
CA ASP A 259 16.11 -4.05 22.29
C ASP A 259 15.05 -5.00 21.67
N ILE A 260 15.26 -6.32 21.72
CA ILE A 260 14.29 -7.33 21.25
C ILE A 260 13.81 -8.20 22.41
N THR A 261 12.53 -8.11 22.77
CA THR A 261 11.91 -8.94 23.82
C THR A 261 10.86 -9.87 23.22
N TYR A 262 11.02 -11.17 23.42
CA TYR A 262 9.99 -12.17 23.09
C TYR A 262 9.07 -12.37 24.27
N LEU A 263 7.77 -12.46 23.98
CA LEU A 263 6.76 -12.94 24.91
C LEU A 263 5.99 -14.07 24.20
N THR A 264 6.18 -15.32 24.63
CA THR A 264 5.15 -16.34 24.41
C THR A 264 4.19 -16.30 25.61
N ALA A 265 2.91 -16.43 25.35
CA ALA A 265 1.89 -16.40 26.38
C ALA A 265 0.75 -17.36 26.04
N ILE A 266 0.13 -17.92 27.07
CA ILE A 266 -1.16 -18.59 26.95
C ILE A 266 -2.25 -17.53 26.86
N GLU A 267 -3.05 -17.55 25.80
CA GLU A 267 -4.19 -16.68 25.61
C GLU A 267 -5.53 -17.41 25.74
N LYS A 268 -6.55 -16.69 26.22
CA LYS A 268 -7.92 -17.19 26.39
C LYS A 268 -8.87 -16.52 25.41
N ALA A 269 -9.53 -17.32 24.58
CA ALA A 269 -10.60 -16.84 23.73
C ALA A 269 -11.86 -16.48 24.57
N PRO A 270 -12.82 -15.69 24.00
CA PRO A 270 -14.07 -15.35 24.68
C PRO A 270 -14.92 -16.56 25.09
N ASP A 271 -14.71 -17.72 24.47
CA ASP A 271 -15.39 -18.98 24.79
C ASP A 271 -14.69 -19.79 25.90
N GLY A 272 -13.58 -19.27 26.46
CA GLY A 272 -12.83 -19.85 27.56
C GLY A 272 -11.77 -20.87 27.15
N ARG A 273 -11.59 -21.14 25.85
CA ARG A 273 -10.52 -22.01 25.37
C ARG A 273 -9.15 -21.33 25.46
N GLU A 274 -8.13 -22.11 25.83
CA GLU A 274 -6.74 -21.68 25.93
C GLU A 274 -5.97 -22.05 24.66
N TYR A 275 -5.11 -21.13 24.22
CA TYR A 275 -4.27 -21.27 23.04
C TYR A 275 -2.87 -20.77 23.38
N GLU A 276 -1.85 -21.43 22.88
CA GLU A 276 -0.50 -20.87 22.93
C GLU A 276 -0.37 -19.82 21.84
N CYS A 277 -0.07 -18.58 22.23
CA CYS A 277 0.11 -17.49 21.28
C CYS A 277 1.52 -17.58 20.68
N PRO A 278 1.66 -17.54 19.35
CA PRO A 278 2.97 -17.41 18.73
C PRO A 278 3.67 -16.15 19.25
N ALA A 279 4.98 -16.24 19.45
CA ALA A 279 5.75 -15.12 19.99
C ALA A 279 5.54 -13.84 19.17
N VAL A 280 5.05 -12.80 19.84
CA VAL A 280 4.92 -11.46 19.25
C VAL A 280 6.23 -10.72 19.46
N TYR A 281 6.72 -10.08 18.39
CA TYR A 281 7.96 -9.31 18.38
C TYR A 281 7.65 -7.81 18.41
N ASP A 282 8.21 -7.10 19.40
CA ASP A 282 8.21 -5.63 19.48
C ASP A 282 9.49 -5.07 18.83
N ASP A 283 9.45 -4.80 17.52
CA ASP A 283 10.51 -4.04 16.81
C ASP A 283 10.16 -2.56 16.71
N ARG A 284 10.47 -1.80 17.76
CA ARG A 284 10.28 -0.34 17.73
C ARG A 284 11.12 0.37 16.67
N HIS A 285 12.09 -0.33 16.07
CA HIS A 285 13.03 0.18 15.06
C HIS A 285 12.78 -0.38 13.65
N ALA A 286 11.76 -1.23 13.43
CA ALA A 286 11.48 -1.85 12.13
C ALA A 286 11.32 -0.82 11.00
N TYR A 287 10.83 0.37 11.33
CA TYR A 287 10.65 1.48 10.40
C TYR A 287 11.97 2.16 9.97
N GLU A 288 12.99 2.20 10.84
CA GLU A 288 14.26 2.89 10.55
C GLU A 288 15.25 2.00 9.75
N LEU A 289 15.10 0.68 9.86
CA LEU A 289 16.11 -0.31 9.47
C LEU A 289 16.11 -0.74 7.99
N LEU A 290 15.00 -0.55 7.27
CA LEU A 290 14.87 -0.90 5.84
C LEU A 290 15.71 -0.01 4.91
N SER A 291 16.13 1.18 5.36
CA SER A 291 17.04 2.06 4.63
C SER A 291 18.47 1.48 4.49
N SER A 292 18.79 0.43 5.26
CA SER A 292 20.10 -0.22 5.30
C SER A 292 20.18 -1.52 4.49
N MET A 293 19.05 -2.02 3.97
CA MET A 293 19.01 -3.28 3.22
C MET A 293 19.54 -3.10 1.80
N THR A 294 20.63 -3.81 1.49
CA THR A 294 21.14 -3.92 0.13
C THR A 294 20.53 -5.14 -0.55
N VAL A 295 19.92 -4.93 -1.72
CA VAL A 295 19.38 -6.01 -2.55
C VAL A 295 20.39 -6.37 -3.62
N ASP A 296 20.80 -7.63 -3.64
CA ASP A 296 21.80 -8.18 -4.55
C ASP A 296 21.25 -9.45 -5.24
N ASN A 297 21.89 -9.88 -6.31
CA ASN A 297 21.64 -11.18 -6.91
C ASN A 297 22.72 -12.18 -6.48
N ILE A 298 22.29 -13.37 -6.08
CA ILE A 298 23.18 -14.48 -5.75
C ILE A 298 22.76 -15.73 -6.50
N LYS A 299 23.69 -16.66 -6.67
CA LYS A 299 23.37 -18.00 -7.18
C LYS A 299 23.19 -18.96 -6.04
N ILE A 300 22.08 -19.70 -6.03
CA ILE A 300 21.91 -20.87 -5.17
C ILE A 300 22.05 -22.14 -5.99
N SER A 301 22.85 -23.07 -5.50
CA SER A 301 22.99 -24.42 -6.03
C SER A 301 22.43 -25.45 -5.05
N PHE A 302 21.62 -26.38 -5.56
CA PHE A 302 21.11 -27.53 -4.81
C PHE A 302 21.03 -28.76 -5.72
N GLY A 303 21.87 -29.77 -5.43
CA GLY A 303 22.05 -30.90 -6.33
C GLY A 303 22.61 -30.44 -7.69
N GLU A 304 21.89 -30.73 -8.79
CA GLU A 304 22.24 -30.28 -10.14
C GLU A 304 21.55 -28.95 -10.53
N LYS A 305 20.65 -28.42 -9.70
CA LYS A 305 19.92 -27.18 -9.98
C LYS A 305 20.73 -25.96 -9.55
N ILE A 306 20.83 -24.96 -10.42
CA ILE A 306 21.43 -23.67 -10.13
C ILE A 306 20.43 -22.57 -10.52
N CYS A 307 20.15 -21.65 -9.60
CA CYS A 307 19.20 -20.56 -9.81
C CYS A 307 19.79 -19.22 -9.37
N ASP A 308 19.60 -18.19 -10.18
CA ASP A 308 19.84 -16.79 -9.78
C ASP A 308 18.64 -16.30 -8.97
N ILE A 309 18.89 -15.79 -7.77
CA ILE A 309 17.85 -15.27 -6.89
C ILE A 309 18.19 -13.87 -6.41
N ARG A 310 17.14 -13.05 -6.28
CA ARG A 310 17.22 -11.73 -5.65
C ARG A 310 17.25 -11.94 -4.14
N CYS A 311 18.26 -11.44 -3.46
CA CYS A 311 18.42 -11.57 -2.00
C CYS A 311 18.58 -10.19 -1.36
N ALA A 312 18.29 -10.09 -0.07
CA ALA A 312 18.54 -8.89 0.72
C ALA A 312 19.41 -9.24 1.92
N ASN A 313 20.33 -8.34 2.27
CA ASN A 313 21.12 -8.50 3.49
C ASN A 313 20.51 -7.65 4.62
N TYR A 314 20.31 -8.26 5.78
CA TYR A 314 19.79 -7.59 6.95
C TYR A 314 20.43 -8.14 8.23
N ASN A 315 21.07 -7.28 9.03
CA ASN A 315 21.76 -7.69 10.26
C ASN A 315 22.75 -8.87 10.08
N SER A 316 23.46 -8.91 8.95
CA SER A 316 24.34 -10.02 8.53
C SER A 316 23.62 -11.33 8.21
N GLU A 317 22.29 -11.33 8.15
CA GLU A 317 21.47 -12.45 7.69
C GLU A 317 21.08 -12.24 6.23
N LEU A 318 21.06 -13.33 5.49
CA LEU A 318 20.67 -13.34 4.09
C LEU A 318 19.19 -13.70 3.97
N LEU A 319 18.40 -12.76 3.49
CA LEU A 319 16.98 -12.94 3.23
C LEU A 319 16.74 -13.24 1.75
N VAL A 320 15.80 -14.14 1.46
CA VAL A 320 15.40 -14.54 0.11
C VAL A 320 13.87 -14.54 -0.01
N PRO A 321 13.28 -14.35 -1.19
CA PRO A 321 11.85 -14.53 -1.42
C PRO A 321 11.36 -15.87 -0.89
N TYR A 322 10.20 -15.91 -0.25
CA TYR A 322 9.63 -17.13 0.33
C TYR A 322 9.40 -18.25 -0.71
N ASP A 323 9.13 -17.90 -1.96
CA ASP A 323 8.97 -18.82 -3.10
C ASP A 323 10.31 -19.36 -3.64
N THR A 324 11.45 -18.84 -3.16
CA THR A 324 12.77 -19.40 -3.46
C THR A 324 12.84 -20.89 -3.13
N PHE A 325 12.07 -21.35 -2.14
CA PHE A 325 12.15 -22.73 -1.68
C PHE A 325 11.47 -23.75 -2.60
N ASP A 326 10.68 -23.31 -3.59
CA ASP A 326 10.15 -24.18 -4.64
C ASP A 326 11.27 -24.91 -5.41
N ILE A 327 12.48 -24.32 -5.47
CA ILE A 327 13.63 -24.93 -6.16
C ILE A 327 14.05 -26.26 -5.52
N PHE A 328 13.84 -26.40 -4.20
CA PHE A 328 14.15 -27.62 -3.44
C PHE A 328 13.08 -28.71 -3.64
N GLY A 329 11.97 -28.42 -4.33
CA GLY A 329 10.83 -29.31 -4.48
C GLY A 329 9.90 -29.34 -3.27
N TRP A 330 9.94 -28.28 -2.46
CA TRP A 330 9.06 -28.09 -1.32
C TRP A 330 7.76 -27.41 -1.75
N ASP A 331 6.68 -27.66 -1.02
CA ASP A 331 5.41 -26.99 -1.25
C ASP A 331 5.44 -25.61 -0.58
N VAL A 332 5.30 -24.54 -1.37
CA VAL A 332 5.26 -23.17 -0.88
C VAL A 332 3.90 -22.51 -1.17
N SER A 333 3.38 -21.74 -0.23
CA SER A 333 2.14 -20.98 -0.40
C SER A 333 2.15 -19.67 0.37
N PHE A 334 1.28 -18.73 -0.02
CA PHE A 334 1.03 -17.47 0.69
C PHE A 334 -0.46 -17.14 0.73
N HIS A 335 -1.00 -16.99 1.94
CA HIS A 335 -2.38 -16.63 2.19
C HIS A 335 -2.51 -15.11 2.37
N LYS A 336 -3.04 -14.43 1.35
CA LYS A 336 -3.13 -12.96 1.33
C LYS A 336 -3.99 -12.35 2.43
N GLU A 337 -5.01 -13.08 2.90
CA GLU A 337 -5.94 -12.59 3.93
C GLU A 337 -5.34 -12.65 5.33
N THR A 338 -4.62 -13.74 5.63
CA THR A 338 -4.00 -13.98 6.94
C THR A 338 -2.54 -13.55 7.00
N TYR A 339 -1.94 -13.23 5.85
CA TYR A 339 -0.51 -12.94 5.67
C TYR A 339 0.41 -14.06 6.15
N VAL A 340 -0.07 -15.30 6.07
CA VAL A 340 0.71 -16.48 6.43
C VAL A 340 1.30 -17.08 5.15
N SER A 341 2.62 -17.22 5.09
CA SER A 341 3.27 -18.11 4.14
C SER A 341 3.46 -19.49 4.77
N ALA A 342 3.35 -20.56 3.99
CA ALA A 342 3.71 -21.89 4.43
C ALA A 342 4.76 -22.48 3.49
N ILE A 343 5.82 -23.06 4.05
CA ILE A 343 6.84 -23.85 3.35
C ILE A 343 6.81 -25.25 3.94
N SER A 344 6.66 -26.30 3.13
CA SER A 344 6.55 -27.66 3.65
C SER A 344 7.28 -28.72 2.83
N ASP A 345 7.81 -29.71 3.55
CA ASP A 345 8.46 -30.90 3.02
C ASP A 345 8.17 -32.10 3.95
N GLY A 346 7.45 -33.10 3.43
CA GLY A 346 6.99 -34.26 4.20
C GLY A 346 6.15 -33.85 5.42
N ASP A 347 6.62 -34.23 6.62
CA ASP A 347 5.94 -33.94 7.89
C ASP A 347 6.33 -32.57 8.50
N THR A 348 7.24 -31.83 7.86
CA THR A 348 7.72 -30.54 8.35
C THR A 348 7.00 -29.41 7.63
N VAL A 349 6.38 -28.50 8.39
CA VAL A 349 5.66 -27.33 7.87
C VAL A 349 6.14 -26.09 8.60
N LEU A 350 6.58 -25.09 7.86
CA LEU A 350 7.00 -23.80 8.38
C LEU A 350 5.95 -22.75 8.01
N GLU A 351 5.16 -22.30 9.00
CA GLU A 351 4.19 -21.22 8.85
C GLU A 351 4.81 -19.88 9.25
N ILE A 352 5.01 -19.01 8.27
CA ILE A 352 5.74 -17.75 8.40
C ILE A 352 4.73 -16.62 8.38
N ILE A 353 4.71 -15.82 9.44
CA ILE A 353 4.04 -14.54 9.43
C ILE A 353 5.12 -13.42 9.32
N PRO A 354 4.91 -12.41 8.49
CA PRO A 354 5.76 -11.23 8.43
C PRO A 354 5.91 -10.61 9.83
N ASN A 355 7.14 -10.32 10.26
CA ASN A 355 7.47 -9.83 11.61
C ASN A 355 7.20 -10.83 12.76
N ILE A 356 6.65 -12.01 12.50
CA ILE A 356 6.36 -13.06 13.48
C ILE A 356 6.87 -14.40 12.92
N VAL A 357 8.02 -14.89 13.39
CA VAL A 357 8.45 -16.22 12.94
C VAL A 357 7.95 -17.29 13.89
N CYS A 358 6.93 -17.99 13.44
CA CYS A 358 6.43 -19.19 14.07
C CYS A 358 6.98 -20.42 13.34
N MET A 359 7.18 -21.51 14.06
CA MET A 359 7.45 -22.82 13.47
C MET A 359 6.48 -23.83 14.01
N ARG A 360 5.96 -24.73 13.16
CA ARG A 360 5.27 -25.92 13.63
C ARG A 360 5.98 -27.18 13.14
N LYS A 361 6.67 -27.87 14.04
CA LYS A 361 7.17 -29.21 13.71
C LYS A 361 6.05 -30.24 13.88
N ASN A 362 5.57 -30.85 12.79
CA ASN A 362 4.69 -32.03 12.75
C ASN A 362 3.19 -31.82 13.06
N LYS A 363 2.32 -32.43 12.23
CA LYS A 363 0.86 -32.54 12.41
C LYS A 363 0.43 -33.33 13.64
N ALA A 364 1.27 -34.23 14.17
CA ALA A 364 0.88 -35.16 15.23
C ALA A 364 1.24 -34.69 16.66
N GLN A 365 2.37 -34.01 16.91
CA GLN A 365 2.88 -33.86 18.28
C GLN A 365 3.74 -32.63 18.64
N GLY A 366 4.06 -31.68 17.75
CA GLY A 366 5.13 -30.72 18.07
C GLY A 366 4.73 -29.29 18.46
N TYR A 367 5.67 -28.69 19.17
CA TYR A 367 5.70 -27.36 19.79
C TYR A 367 6.17 -26.25 18.83
N TRP A 368 5.95 -25.00 19.23
CA TRP A 368 6.46 -23.83 18.51
C TRP A 368 7.94 -23.60 18.82
N VAL A 369 8.76 -23.41 17.78
CA VAL A 369 10.17 -23.01 17.92
C VAL A 369 10.33 -21.60 17.34
N PRO A 370 10.71 -20.59 18.14
CA PRO A 370 11.01 -19.27 17.60
C PRO A 370 12.29 -19.35 16.78
N LEU A 371 12.23 -18.96 15.50
CA LEU A 371 13.45 -18.73 14.73
C LEU A 371 14.05 -17.37 15.12
N LYS A 372 15.38 -17.34 15.15
CA LYS A 372 16.18 -16.18 15.56
C LYS A 372 16.07 -14.96 14.61
N VAL A 373 15.40 -15.09 13.45
CA VAL A 373 15.50 -14.10 12.35
C VAL A 373 14.13 -13.77 11.76
N CYS A 374 13.87 -12.49 11.48
CA CYS A 374 12.57 -11.94 11.06
C CYS A 374 12.34 -12.04 9.53
N ALA A 375 11.25 -12.67 9.11
CA ALA A 375 10.71 -12.50 7.76
C ALA A 375 10.15 -11.08 7.58
N ARG A 376 10.36 -10.45 6.41
CA ARG A 376 10.00 -9.06 6.13
C ARG A 376 9.51 -8.91 4.70
N PHE A 377 8.60 -7.97 4.46
CA PHE A 377 8.28 -7.60 3.08
C PHE A 377 9.32 -6.65 2.52
N ILE A 378 9.72 -6.90 1.27
CA ILE A 378 10.46 -5.96 0.44
C ILE A 378 9.64 -5.81 -0.83
N ASP A 379 9.24 -4.57 -1.15
CA ASP A 379 8.20 -4.29 -2.13
C ASP A 379 6.90 -5.07 -1.77
N ASP A 380 6.43 -5.96 -2.65
CA ASP A 380 5.26 -6.83 -2.42
C ASP A 380 5.64 -8.31 -2.16
N THR A 381 6.93 -8.60 -1.96
CA THR A 381 7.43 -9.98 -1.80
C THR A 381 7.84 -10.24 -0.35
N LEU A 382 7.38 -11.35 0.22
CA LEU A 382 7.84 -11.79 1.54
C LEU A 382 9.24 -12.37 1.44
N TYR A 383 10.20 -11.74 2.10
CA TYR A 383 11.56 -12.23 2.24
C TYR A 383 11.72 -12.95 3.58
N VAL A 384 12.35 -14.12 3.55
CA VAL A 384 12.56 -14.99 4.69
C VAL A 384 14.05 -15.33 4.83
N PRO A 385 14.54 -15.55 6.05
CA PRO A 385 15.96 -15.85 6.31
C PRO A 385 16.37 -17.21 5.76
N LEU A 386 17.24 -17.21 4.75
CA LEU A 386 17.62 -18.42 4.01
C LEU A 386 18.17 -19.51 4.94
N ASP A 387 19.20 -19.19 5.72
CA ASP A 387 19.87 -20.18 6.58
C ASP A 387 18.94 -20.70 7.69
N ALA A 388 18.11 -19.84 8.26
CA ALA A 388 17.15 -20.24 9.28
C ALA A 388 16.12 -21.23 8.73
N VAL A 389 15.51 -20.95 7.57
CA VAL A 389 14.58 -21.89 6.93
C VAL A 389 15.30 -23.21 6.61
N LEU A 390 16.48 -23.16 5.99
CA LEU A 390 17.22 -24.37 5.59
C LEU A 390 17.55 -25.29 6.78
N ARG A 391 17.98 -24.73 7.92
CA ARG A 391 18.32 -25.52 9.12
C ARG A 391 17.14 -26.35 9.61
N GLU A 392 15.93 -25.86 9.47
CA GLU A 392 14.72 -26.52 9.96
C GLU A 392 14.33 -27.74 9.12
N PHE A 393 14.67 -27.71 7.84
CA PHE A 393 14.58 -28.84 6.94
C PHE A 393 15.85 -29.70 6.93
N GLY A 394 16.77 -29.50 7.89
CA GLY A 394 17.99 -30.29 8.03
C GLY A 394 19.06 -30.00 6.97
N LEU A 395 19.00 -28.83 6.33
CA LEU A 395 19.97 -28.38 5.34
C LEU A 395 20.98 -27.39 5.95
N SER A 396 22.06 -27.13 5.21
CA SER A 396 23.08 -26.13 5.53
C SER A 396 23.64 -25.47 4.28
N ILE A 397 24.14 -24.25 4.43
CA ILE A 397 24.78 -23.47 3.37
C ILE A 397 26.30 -23.56 3.50
N THR A 398 27.00 -23.75 2.38
CA THR A 398 28.43 -23.47 2.24
C THR A 398 28.65 -22.40 1.18
N GLU A 399 29.46 -21.38 1.48
CA GLU A 399 29.78 -20.30 0.55
C GLU A 399 30.98 -20.70 -0.32
N PHE A 400 30.81 -20.66 -1.65
CA PHE A 400 31.91 -20.74 -2.61
C PHE A 400 32.16 -19.34 -3.16
N ALA A 401 33.23 -18.70 -2.68
CA ALA A 401 33.71 -17.44 -3.21
C ALA A 401 34.60 -17.69 -4.43
N ASP A 402 34.01 -17.85 -5.62
CA ASP A 402 34.75 -17.62 -6.86
C ASP A 402 34.69 -16.12 -7.17
N ASN A 403 35.85 -15.52 -7.52
CA ASN A 403 36.12 -14.08 -7.66
C ASN A 403 35.21 -13.28 -8.63
N ILE A 404 34.16 -13.89 -9.19
CA ILE A 404 33.28 -13.31 -10.23
C ILE A 404 31.78 -13.48 -9.89
N SER A 405 31.37 -14.38 -8.98
CA SER A 405 29.96 -14.50 -8.55
C SER A 405 29.79 -15.20 -7.19
N LYS A 406 29.08 -14.58 -6.24
CA LYS A 406 28.67 -15.22 -4.96
C LYS A 406 27.74 -16.40 -5.24
N THR A 407 28.24 -17.62 -5.03
CA THR A 407 27.45 -18.85 -5.17
C THR A 407 27.33 -19.54 -3.82
N LEU A 408 26.11 -19.80 -3.39
CA LEU A 408 25.79 -20.54 -2.19
C LEU A 408 25.42 -21.97 -2.56
N VAL A 409 26.09 -22.94 -1.95
CA VAL A 409 25.80 -24.36 -2.12
C VAL A 409 24.99 -24.83 -0.92
N VAL A 410 23.81 -25.38 -1.19
CA VAL A 410 22.94 -25.95 -0.19
C VAL A 410 23.08 -27.47 -0.21
N SER A 411 23.32 -28.07 0.95
CA SER A 411 23.43 -29.52 1.09
C SER A 411 22.72 -30.02 2.34
N LYS A 412 22.29 -31.29 2.31
CA LYS A 412 21.86 -32.00 3.53
C LYS A 412 23.03 -32.08 4.51
N LYS A 413 22.76 -31.86 5.80
CA LYS A 413 23.73 -32.09 6.87
C LYS A 413 24.09 -33.56 7.01
#